data_AF-A0A5K1EAL2-F1
#
_entry.id   AF-A0A5K1EAL2-F1
#
_cell.length_a   1.000
_cell.length_b   1.000
_cell.length_c   1.000
_cell.angle_alpha   90.00
_cell.angle_beta   90.00
_cell.angle_gamma   90.00
#
_symmetry.space_group_name_H-M   'P 1'
#
loop_
_entity.id
_entity.type
_entity.pdbx_description
1 polymer ?
#
loop_
_entity_poly.entity_id
_entity_poly.type
_entity_poly.pdbx_seq_one_letter_code
_entity_poly.pdbx_strand_id
1 'polypeptide(L)' 'RRESSGCIHFTPFGGGHRLCPGLDLSRLETSIFLHHFTTSF' A
#
# COMPACT_ATOMS: atom_id res chain seq x y z
N ARG A 1 11.99 12.12 -10.58
CA ARG A 1 12.75 10.89 -10.23
C ARG A 1 13.41 11.15 -8.88
N ARG A 2 12.74 10.82 -7.77
CA ARG A 2 13.35 10.93 -6.43
C ARG A 2 14.11 9.64 -6.18
N GLU A 3 15.43 9.73 -6.29
CA GLU A 3 16.39 8.79 -5.74
C GLU A 3 16.38 9.00 -4.21
N SER A 4 15.89 8.02 -3.46
CA SER A 4 16.04 7.99 -2.00
C SER A 4 17.03 6.90 -1.68
N SER A 5 18.27 7.33 -1.50
CA SER A 5 19.40 6.56 -0.99
C SER A 5 18.99 5.75 0.24
N GLY A 6 19.19 4.43 0.19
CA GLY A 6 19.28 3.57 1.37
C GLY A 6 18.00 3.02 2.01
N CYS A 7 16.82 3.16 1.40
CA CYS A 7 15.61 2.50 1.90
C CYS A 7 14.82 1.88 0.74
N ILE A 8 14.57 0.57 0.80
CA ILE A 8 13.72 -0.10 -0.18
C ILE A 8 12.31 0.46 -0.02
N HIS A 9 11.89 1.29 -0.98
CA HIS A 9 10.55 1.86 -0.96
C HIS A 9 9.54 0.74 -1.21
N PHE A 10 8.91 0.27 -0.14
CA PHE A 10 7.86 -0.74 -0.20
C PHE A 10 6.68 -0.20 -1.01
N THR A 11 6.59 -0.68 -2.24
CA THR A 11 5.54 -0.33 -3.22
C THR A 11 4.78 -1.61 -3.57
N PRO A 12 3.91 -2.11 -2.67
CA PRO A 12 3.23 -3.39 -2.85
C PRO A 12 2.38 -3.45 -4.13
N PHE A 13 1.97 -2.29 -4.63
CA PHE A 13 1.12 -2.12 -5.80
C PHE A 13 1.86 -1.45 -6.98
N GLY A 14 3.20 -1.49 -6.97
CA GLY A 14 4.05 -0.89 -8.01
C GLY A 14 4.16 0.64 -7.93
N GLY A 15 4.70 1.25 -8.98
CA GLY A 15 4.92 2.69 -9.08
C GLY A 15 5.06 3.18 -10.53
N GLY A 16 4.84 4.49 -10.76
CA GLY A 16 4.86 5.08 -12.10
C GLY A 16 3.71 4.57 -12.99
N HIS A 17 3.98 4.33 -14.28
CA HIS A 17 2.99 3.79 -15.24
C HIS A 17 2.53 2.36 -14.97
N ARG A 18 3.16 1.64 -14.02
CA ARG A 18 2.78 0.27 -13.62
C ARG A 18 2.13 0.27 -12.23
N LEU A 19 1.32 1.28 -11.94
CA LEU A 19 0.50 1.30 -10.74
C LEU A 19 -0.63 0.29 -10.88
N CYS A 20 -0.92 -0.50 -9.83
CA CYS A 20 -2.16 -1.28 -9.84
C CYS A 20 -3.37 -0.32 -9.96
N PRO A 21 -4.31 -0.58 -10.88
CA PRO A 21 -5.53 0.21 -11.00
C PRO A 21 -6.41 0.15 -9.73
N GLY A 22 -6.20 -0.85 -8.88
CA GLY A 22 -6.86 -1.01 -7.58
C GLY A 22 -6.09 -0.44 -6.39
N LEU A 23 -5.13 0.48 -6.56
CA LEU A 23 -4.32 1.01 -5.44
C LEU A 23 -5.17 1.57 -4.29
N ASP A 24 -6.18 2.38 -4.60
CA ASP A 24 -7.03 2.98 -3.56
C ASP A 24 -7.89 1.92 -2.88
N LEU A 25 -8.37 0.95 -3.67
CA LEU A 25 -9.17 -0.15 -3.19
C LEU A 25 -8.35 -1.06 -2.25
N SER A 26 -7.10 -1.38 -2.62
CA SER A 26 -6.23 -2.19 -1.80
C SER A 26 -5.77 -1.49 -0.51
N ARG A 27 -5.57 -0.17 -0.54
CA ARG A 27 -5.36 0.64 0.67
C ARG A 27 -6.57 0.63 1.58
N LEU A 28 -7.78 0.72 1.03
CA LEU A 28 -9.01 0.68 1.80
C LEU A 28 -9.21 -0.70 2.44
N GLU A 29 -9.10 -1.77 1.66
CA GLU A 29 -9.26 -3.15 2.14
C GLU A 29 -8.27 -3.48 3.26
N THR A 30 -7.00 -3.09 3.10
CA THR A 30 -5.98 -3.28 4.15
C THR A 30 -6.31 -2.51 5.43
N SER A 31 -6.80 -1.27 5.31
CA SER A 31 -7.24 -0.49 6.49
C SER A 31 -8.45 -1.11 7.18
N ILE A 32 -9.44 -1.57 6.42
CA ILE A 32 -10.65 -2.22 6.94
C ILE A 32 -10.27 -3.52 7.65
N PHE A 33 -9.46 -4.36 6.99
CA PHE A 33 -8.96 -5.61 7.57
C PHE A 33 -8.25 -5.37 8.89
N LEU A 34 -7.34 -4.40 8.95
CA LEU A 34 -6.61 -4.06 10.17
C LEU A 34 -7.53 -3.51 11.26
N HIS A 35 -8.49 -2.65 10.90
CA HIS A 35 -9.46 -2.12 11.87
C HIS A 35 -10.25 -3.27 12.52
N HIS A 36 -10.84 -4.16 11.72
CA HIS A 36 -11.55 -5.33 12.22
C HIS A 36 -10.64 -6.26 13.03
N PHE A 37 -9.42 -6.50 12.57
CA PHE A 37 -8.44 -7.33 13.29
C PHE A 37 -8.09 -6.76 14.67
N THR A 38 -7.94 -5.44 14.78
CA THR A 38 -7.59 -4.78 16.06
C THR A 38 -8.78 -4.62 17.00
N THR A 39 -9.99 -4.47 16.45
CA THR A 39 -11.19 -4.13 17.22
C THR A 39 -12.02 -5.37 17.58
N SER A 40 -11.87 -6.46 16.82
CA SER A 40 -12.63 -7.70 17.03
C SER A 40 -11.81 -8.82 17.71
N PHE A 41 -10.60 -8.49 18.16
CA PHE A 41 -9.70 -9.36 18.94
C PHE A 41 -9.43 -8.71 20.29
#